data_AF-A0A425Y6K4-F1
#
_entry.id   AF-A0A425Y6K4-F1
#
_cell.length_a   1.000
_cell.length_b   1.000
_cell.length_c   1.000
_cell.angle_alpha   90.00
_cell.angle_beta   90.00
_cell.angle_gamma   90.00
#
_symmetry.space_group_name_H-M   'P 1'
#
loop_
_entity.id
_entity.type
_entity.pdbx_description
1 polymer ?
#
loop_
_entity_poly.entity_id
_entity_poly.type
_entity_poly.pdbx_seq_one_letter_code
_entity_poly.pdbx_strand_id
1 'polypeptide(L)'
;MFSSFEIIYKFSLQLLLTFWILVWSTCSWYGVELVFGISLWQIPTTIMGTLLAVVSGVYFYTILSIPYKLSRKFDTIKDKVALESYKNCEDFQKEVADFIITFFNYPGANVIGGNFHFNGCEKYIYNSGEEITKFKSDTITKFKLKSGKQAVYIPIKIADHNLGDMLLIMEGKTLPLFKSIMADFENYFLDDQLYHVLNSVSRNQNK
;
A
#
# COMPACT_ATOMS: atom_id res chain seq x y z
N MET A 1 -16.33 -12.46 8.75
CA MET A 1 -16.79 -13.45 7.75
C MET A 1 -15.84 -13.31 6.57
N PHE A 2 -15.05 -14.33 6.22
CA PHE A 2 -14.09 -14.19 5.11
C PHE A 2 -14.87 -13.97 3.81
N SER A 3 -14.63 -12.83 3.14
CA SER A 3 -15.15 -12.61 1.80
C SER A 3 -14.66 -13.75 0.89
N SER A 4 -15.51 -14.30 0.03
CA SER A 4 -15.11 -15.38 -0.89
C SER A 4 -13.90 -14.97 -1.76
N PHE A 5 -13.77 -13.68 -2.06
CA PHE A 5 -12.58 -13.12 -2.73
C PHE A 5 -11.30 -13.30 -1.92
N GLU A 6 -11.39 -13.21 -0.59
CA GLU A 6 -10.25 -13.31 0.30
C GLU A 6 -9.66 -14.73 0.34
N ILE A 7 -10.56 -15.72 0.35
CA ILE A 7 -10.20 -17.14 0.31
C ILE A 7 -9.57 -17.46 -1.05
N ILE A 8 -10.21 -17.01 -2.13
CA ILE A 8 -9.71 -17.21 -3.50
C ILE A 8 -8.35 -16.54 -3.68
N TYR A 9 -8.14 -15.34 -3.14
CA TYR A 9 -6.87 -14.64 -3.27
C TYR A 9 -5.75 -15.31 -2.49
N LYS A 10 -5.99 -15.67 -1.21
CA LYS A 10 -5.02 -16.46 -0.42
C LYS A 10 -4.68 -17.78 -1.10
N PHE A 11 -5.70 -18.48 -1.59
CA PHE A 11 -5.54 -19.74 -2.30
C PHE A 11 -4.73 -19.55 -3.58
N SER A 12 -5.02 -18.52 -4.38
CA SER A 12 -4.28 -18.21 -5.62
C SER A 12 -2.82 -17.89 -5.33
N LEU A 13 -2.55 -17.16 -4.25
CA LEU A 13 -1.22 -16.71 -3.87
C LEU A 13 -0.40 -17.87 -3.28
N GLN A 14 -1.05 -18.77 -2.54
CA GLN A 14 -0.46 -20.03 -2.09
C GLN A 14 -0.21 -21.00 -3.25
N LEU A 15 -1.14 -21.11 -4.20
CA LEU A 15 -1.00 -21.92 -5.41
C LEU A 15 0.15 -21.41 -6.28
N LEU A 16 0.30 -20.10 -6.43
CA LEU A 16 1.42 -19.50 -7.18
C LEU A 16 2.77 -19.76 -6.50
N LEU A 17 2.84 -19.69 -5.18
CA LEU A 17 4.02 -20.09 -4.41
C LEU A 17 4.34 -21.58 -4.58
N THR A 18 3.34 -22.45 -4.44
CA THR A 18 3.51 -23.90 -4.59
C THR A 18 3.94 -24.24 -6.01
N PHE A 19 3.33 -23.63 -7.03
CA PHE A 19 3.73 -23.77 -8.41
C PHE A 19 5.17 -23.30 -8.64
N TRP A 20 5.55 -22.14 -8.08
CA TRP A 20 6.91 -21.62 -8.17
C TRP A 20 7.94 -22.57 -7.54
N ILE A 21 7.66 -23.09 -6.35
CA ILE A 21 8.51 -24.07 -5.67
C ILE A 21 8.64 -25.36 -6.49
N LEU A 22 7.53 -25.85 -7.05
CA LEU A 22 7.52 -27.07 -7.87
C LEU A 22 8.29 -26.89 -9.17
N VAL A 23 8.08 -25.78 -9.90
CA VAL A 23 8.81 -25.47 -11.13
C VAL A 23 10.31 -25.38 -10.85
N TRP A 24 10.72 -24.69 -9.78
CA TRP A 24 12.14 -24.57 -9.44
C TRP A 24 12.74 -25.87 -8.94
N SER A 25 12.02 -26.68 -8.17
CA SER A 25 12.48 -28.01 -7.75
C SER A 25 12.69 -28.92 -8.96
N THR A 26 11.79 -28.84 -9.94
CA THR A 26 11.86 -29.62 -11.18
C THR A 26 13.01 -29.14 -12.08
N CYS A 27 13.17 -27.82 -12.26
CA CYS A 27 14.31 -27.25 -12.99
C CYS A 27 15.66 -27.57 -12.33
N SER A 28 15.72 -27.55 -10.99
CA SER A 28 16.92 -27.97 -10.25
C SER A 28 17.19 -29.46 -10.42
N TRP A 29 16.16 -30.31 -10.41
CA TRP A 29 16.29 -31.76 -10.65
C TRP A 29 16.78 -32.07 -12.06
N TYR A 30 16.17 -31.49 -13.10
CA TYR A 30 16.64 -31.63 -14.48
C TYR A 30 18.05 -31.06 -14.68
N GLY A 31 18.38 -29.99 -13.97
CA GLY A 31 19.74 -29.47 -13.88
C GLY A 31 20.71 -30.51 -13.32
N VAL A 32 20.32 -31.25 -12.28
CA VAL A 32 21.14 -32.32 -11.69
C VAL A 32 21.24 -33.56 -12.60
N GLU A 33 20.17 -33.94 -13.31
CA GLU A 33 20.19 -35.07 -14.26
C GLU A 33 21.07 -34.80 -15.49
N LEU A 34 21.03 -33.58 -16.03
CA LEU A 34 21.98 -33.11 -17.06
C LEU A 34 23.44 -33.10 -16.57
N VAL A 35 23.65 -33.09 -15.25
CA VAL A 35 24.95 -32.95 -14.57
C VAL A 35 25.63 -34.29 -14.28
N PHE A 36 25.00 -35.46 -14.45
CA PHE A 36 25.66 -36.77 -14.22
C PHE A 36 26.83 -37.12 -15.20
N GLY A 37 27.37 -36.14 -15.93
CA GLY A 37 28.78 -36.07 -16.38
C GLY A 37 29.50 -34.83 -15.82
N ILE A 38 29.87 -34.86 -14.53
CA ILE A 38 30.00 -33.68 -13.65
C ILE A 38 31.22 -32.78 -13.92
N SER A 39 30.96 -31.48 -14.05
CA SER A 39 31.92 -30.36 -13.91
C SER A 39 31.75 -29.67 -12.54
N LEU A 40 32.84 -29.50 -11.78
CA LEU A 40 32.88 -28.88 -10.44
C LEU A 40 32.23 -27.48 -10.38
N TRP A 41 32.14 -26.76 -11.50
CA TRP A 41 31.56 -25.41 -11.57
C TRP A 41 30.04 -25.36 -11.46
N GLN A 42 29.33 -26.49 -11.60
CA GLN A 42 27.87 -26.53 -11.64
C GLN A 42 27.22 -26.48 -10.25
N ILE A 43 27.93 -26.94 -9.21
CA ILE A 43 27.49 -26.89 -7.81
C ILE A 43 27.20 -25.44 -7.36
N PRO A 44 28.13 -24.48 -7.49
CA PRO A 44 27.84 -23.10 -7.10
C PRO A 44 26.73 -22.46 -7.96
N THR A 45 26.57 -22.85 -9.22
CA THR A 45 25.49 -22.31 -10.08
C THR A 45 24.10 -22.75 -9.61
N THR A 46 23.94 -24.03 -9.22
CA THR A 46 22.66 -24.52 -8.67
C THR A 46 22.32 -23.89 -7.32
N ILE A 47 23.32 -23.69 -6.44
CA ILE A 47 23.14 -22.99 -5.17
C ILE A 47 22.71 -21.54 -5.41
N MET A 48 23.40 -20.82 -6.30
CA MET A 48 23.08 -19.42 -6.64
C MET A 48 21.70 -19.30 -7.29
N GLY A 49 21.35 -20.21 -8.20
CA GLY A 49 20.03 -20.26 -8.83
C GLY A 49 18.91 -20.49 -7.81
N THR A 50 19.11 -21.41 -6.88
CA THR A 50 18.15 -21.69 -5.79
C THR A 50 17.97 -20.48 -4.88
N LEU A 51 19.06 -19.81 -4.51
CA LEU A 51 19.01 -18.58 -3.70
C LEU A 51 18.22 -17.48 -4.42
N LEU A 52 18.49 -17.25 -5.70
CA LEU A 52 17.75 -16.26 -6.51
C LEU A 52 16.26 -16.63 -6.63
N ALA A 53 15.94 -17.91 -6.78
CA ALA A 53 14.56 -18.40 -6.85
C ALA A 53 13.78 -18.18 -5.55
N VAL A 54 14.42 -18.44 -4.40
CA VAL A 54 13.81 -18.21 -3.08
C VAL A 54 13.61 -16.72 -2.82
N VAL A 55 14.64 -15.90 -3.07
CA VAL A 55 14.58 -14.45 -2.86
C VAL A 55 13.51 -13.82 -3.77
N SER A 56 13.47 -14.20 -5.05
CA SER A 56 12.45 -13.70 -5.98
C SER A 56 11.04 -14.17 -5.58
N GLY A 57 10.87 -15.44 -5.19
CA GLY A 57 9.59 -15.99 -4.73
C GLY A 57 9.05 -15.25 -3.50
N VAL A 58 9.89 -15.01 -2.49
CA VAL A 58 9.51 -14.24 -1.29
C VAL A 58 9.17 -12.79 -1.65
N TYR A 59 9.92 -12.19 -2.57
CA TYR A 59 9.66 -10.84 -3.04
C TYR A 59 8.29 -10.73 -3.75
N PHE A 60 8.00 -11.63 -4.69
CA PHE A 60 6.72 -11.68 -5.39
C PHE A 60 5.56 -11.94 -4.42
N TYR A 61 5.70 -12.90 -3.51
CA TYR A 61 4.71 -13.17 -2.46
C TYR A 61 4.42 -11.92 -1.65
N THR A 62 5.45 -11.19 -1.24
CA THR A 62 5.31 -9.99 -0.42
C THR A 62 4.53 -8.92 -1.16
N ILE A 63 4.90 -8.60 -2.40
CA ILE A 63 4.22 -7.60 -3.23
C ILE A 63 2.77 -7.97 -3.48
N LEU A 64 2.52 -9.21 -3.91
CA LEU A 64 1.16 -9.70 -4.14
C LEU A 64 0.35 -9.72 -2.84
N SER A 65 0.96 -9.90 -1.67
CA SER A 65 0.23 -9.86 -0.40
C SER A 65 -0.20 -8.45 0.04
N ILE A 66 0.35 -7.37 -0.55
CA ILE A 66 0.09 -5.99 -0.12
C ILE A 66 -1.38 -5.62 -0.25
N PRO A 67 -2.05 -5.74 -1.42
CA PRO A 67 -3.46 -5.36 -1.56
C PRO A 67 -4.37 -6.12 -0.58
N TYR A 68 -4.09 -7.40 -0.38
CA TYR A 68 -4.83 -8.24 0.56
C TYR A 68 -4.67 -7.76 2.02
N LYS A 69 -3.43 -7.52 2.47
CA LYS A 69 -3.16 -7.00 3.82
C LYS A 69 -3.72 -5.60 4.02
N LEU A 70 -3.68 -4.77 2.98
CA LEU A 70 -4.21 -3.41 2.96
C LEU A 70 -5.71 -3.45 3.21
N SER A 71 -6.46 -4.21 2.40
CA SER A 71 -7.90 -4.38 2.55
C SER A 71 -8.25 -4.82 3.97
N ARG A 72 -7.63 -5.91 4.44
CA ARG A 72 -7.98 -6.48 5.74
C ARG A 72 -7.70 -5.56 6.92
N LYS A 73 -6.59 -4.81 6.88
CA LYS A 73 -6.31 -3.85 7.95
C LYS A 73 -7.22 -2.64 7.87
N PHE A 74 -7.58 -2.21 6.66
CA PHE A 74 -8.49 -1.08 6.43
C PHE A 74 -9.96 -1.43 6.70
N ASP A 75 -10.34 -2.71 6.70
CA ASP A 75 -11.71 -3.16 7.05
C ASP A 75 -12.14 -2.63 8.43
N THR A 76 -11.22 -2.49 9.39
CA THR A 76 -11.51 -1.87 10.70
C THR A 76 -12.05 -0.45 10.57
N ILE A 77 -11.51 0.33 9.63
CA ILE A 77 -11.94 1.69 9.35
C ILE A 77 -13.28 1.65 8.61
N LYS A 78 -13.44 0.77 7.61
CA LYS A 78 -14.71 0.58 6.89
C LYS A 78 -15.86 0.21 7.82
N ASP A 79 -15.63 -0.72 8.75
CA ASP A 79 -16.63 -1.14 9.73
C ASP A 79 -17.05 0.03 10.63
N LYS A 80 -16.08 0.86 11.06
CA LYS A 80 -16.36 2.07 11.85
C LYS A 80 -17.14 3.13 11.08
N VAL A 81 -16.87 3.30 9.78
CA VAL A 81 -17.65 4.18 8.90
C VAL A 81 -19.07 3.65 8.74
N ALA A 82 -19.23 2.35 8.48
CA ALA A 82 -20.54 1.71 8.31
C ALA A 82 -21.40 1.76 9.58
N LEU A 83 -20.77 1.72 10.77
CA LEU A 83 -21.44 1.87 12.06
C LEU A 83 -21.68 3.34 12.45
N GLU A 84 -21.34 4.30 11.58
CA GLU A 84 -21.40 5.75 11.85
C GLU A 84 -20.72 6.15 13.18
N SER A 85 -19.64 5.46 13.52
CA SER A 85 -18.99 5.61 14.84
C SER A 85 -18.12 6.87 14.95
N TYR A 86 -17.79 7.50 13.82
CA TYR A 86 -17.04 8.76 13.77
C TYR A 86 -17.95 9.94 14.13
N LYS A 87 -17.60 10.66 15.20
CA LYS A 87 -18.36 11.83 15.67
C LYS A 87 -18.09 13.07 14.84
N ASN A 88 -16.89 13.18 14.29
CA ASN A 88 -16.41 14.29 13.50
C ASN A 88 -15.49 13.77 12.39
N CYS A 89 -15.16 14.62 11.42
CA CYS A 89 -14.29 14.23 10.32
C CYS A 89 -12.82 14.13 10.75
N GLU A 90 -12.42 14.90 11.77
CA GLU A 90 -11.06 14.93 12.30
C GLU A 90 -10.63 13.56 12.84
N ASP A 91 -11.52 12.85 13.52
CA ASP A 91 -11.29 11.51 14.07
C ASP A 91 -11.02 10.51 12.93
N PHE A 92 -11.79 10.59 11.84
CA PHE A 92 -11.58 9.77 10.65
C PHE A 92 -10.24 10.11 9.98
N GLN A 93 -9.95 11.41 9.78
CA GLN A 93 -8.71 11.86 9.16
C GLN A 93 -7.48 11.40 9.93
N LYS A 94 -7.52 11.48 11.26
CA LYS A 94 -6.44 11.02 12.12
C LYS A 94 -6.25 9.50 12.03
N GLU A 95 -7.33 8.72 12.06
CA GLU A 95 -7.23 7.27 11.97
C GLU A 95 -6.71 6.80 10.60
N VAL A 96 -7.12 7.45 9.51
CA VAL A 96 -6.58 7.20 8.17
C VAL A 96 -5.11 7.57 8.08
N ALA A 97 -4.71 8.71 8.65
CA ALA A 97 -3.32 9.14 8.68
C ALA A 97 -2.43 8.14 9.44
N ASP A 98 -2.83 7.75 10.64
CA ASP A 98 -2.13 6.76 11.47
C ASP A 98 -2.03 5.41 10.76
N PHE A 99 -3.10 5.00 10.06
CA PHE A 99 -3.12 3.80 9.24
C PHE A 99 -2.08 3.86 8.11
N ILE A 100 -2.08 4.93 7.31
CA ILE A 100 -1.17 5.09 6.16
C ILE A 100 0.28 5.08 6.64
N ILE A 101 0.60 5.86 7.68
CA ILE A 101 1.95 5.95 8.22
C ILE A 101 2.40 4.57 8.74
N THR A 102 1.54 3.88 9.49
CA THR A 102 1.89 2.55 10.06
C THR A 102 1.98 1.47 8.99
N PHE A 103 1.07 1.45 8.02
CA PHE A 103 1.01 0.41 7.00
C PHE A 103 2.14 0.54 5.97
N PHE A 104 2.47 1.77 5.56
CA PHE A 104 3.48 2.05 4.55
C PHE A 104 4.88 2.34 5.12
N ASN A 105 5.09 2.09 6.42
CA ASN A 105 6.43 2.08 7.02
C ASN A 105 7.17 0.76 6.75
N TYR A 106 7.62 0.58 5.50
CA TYR A 106 8.47 -0.54 5.10
C TYR A 106 9.49 -0.12 4.03
N PRO A 107 10.59 -0.90 3.83
CA PRO A 107 11.59 -0.59 2.81
C PRO A 107 10.96 -0.42 1.41
N GLY A 108 11.06 0.79 0.86
CA GLY A 108 10.51 1.12 -0.47
C GLY A 108 9.21 1.92 -0.47
N ALA A 109 8.54 2.07 0.68
CA ALA A 109 7.40 2.99 0.87
C ALA A 109 7.52 3.89 2.11
N ASN A 110 8.49 3.62 3.00
CA ASN A 110 8.84 4.29 4.27
C ASN A 110 8.22 5.69 4.50
N VAL A 111 6.92 5.71 4.83
CA VAL A 111 6.19 6.94 5.17
C VAL A 111 6.48 7.26 6.63
N ILE A 112 7.10 8.41 6.86
CA ILE A 112 7.48 8.88 8.20
C ILE A 112 6.54 9.95 8.74
N GLY A 113 5.70 10.51 7.88
CA GLY A 113 4.69 11.48 8.25
C GLY A 113 3.89 11.99 7.08
N GLY A 114 3.05 12.98 7.32
CA GLY A 114 2.26 13.61 6.29
C GLY A 114 1.41 14.78 6.77
N ASN A 115 0.80 15.45 5.80
CA ASN A 115 -0.18 16.51 5.99
C ASN A 115 -1.48 16.03 5.31
N PHE A 116 -2.57 15.99 6.05
CA PHE A 116 -3.85 15.45 5.62
C PHE A 116 -4.89 16.56 5.74
N HIS A 117 -5.59 16.82 4.65
CA HIS A 117 -6.59 17.87 4.59
C HIS A 117 -7.82 17.38 3.85
N PHE A 118 -8.82 16.97 4.61
CA PHE A 118 -10.13 16.61 4.12
C PHE A 118 -11.07 17.82 4.20
N ASN A 119 -11.95 17.95 3.22
CA ASN A 119 -12.85 19.09 3.12
C ASN A 119 -13.83 19.14 4.29
N GLY A 120 -13.93 20.29 4.96
CA GLY A 120 -14.80 20.45 6.13
C GLY A 120 -14.19 19.97 7.45
N CYS A 121 -12.88 19.68 7.46
CA CYS A 121 -12.16 19.15 8.62
C CYS A 121 -10.90 19.97 8.89
N GLU A 122 -10.49 20.08 10.15
CA GLU A 122 -9.21 20.72 10.48
C GLU A 122 -8.03 19.92 9.91
N LYS A 123 -6.98 20.61 9.46
CA LYS A 123 -5.80 19.96 8.87
C LYS A 123 -5.06 19.15 9.93
N TYR A 124 -4.73 17.90 9.60
CA TYR A 124 -3.94 17.04 10.46
C TYR A 124 -2.51 16.93 9.93
N ILE A 125 -1.54 17.28 10.77
CA ILE A 125 -0.12 17.27 10.42
C ILE A 125 0.60 16.33 11.37
N TYR A 126 1.26 15.31 10.82
CA TYR A 126 2.09 14.38 11.56
C TYR A 126 3.51 14.40 10.97
N ASN A 127 4.50 14.86 11.73
CA ASN A 127 5.93 14.82 11.37
C ASN A 127 6.30 15.31 9.96
N SER A 128 5.47 16.15 9.33
CA SER A 128 5.70 16.59 7.95
C SER A 128 6.69 17.75 7.87
N GLY A 129 6.62 18.72 8.79
CA GLY A 129 7.40 19.96 8.75
C GLY A 129 7.21 20.83 7.50
N GLU A 130 6.30 20.43 6.60
CA GLU A 130 6.10 20.96 5.24
C GLU A 130 4.62 21.32 5.05
N GLU A 131 4.36 22.39 4.31
CA GLU A 131 3.01 22.87 4.02
C GLU A 131 2.48 22.28 2.71
N ILE A 132 1.33 21.61 2.77
CA ILE A 132 0.69 20.95 1.62
C ILE A 132 0.42 21.89 0.43
N THR A 133 0.19 23.17 0.70
CA THR A 133 -0.12 24.19 -0.32
C THR A 133 1.00 24.39 -1.33
N LYS A 134 2.25 24.06 -0.99
CA LYS A 134 3.42 24.19 -1.87
C LYS A 134 3.55 23.05 -2.88
N PHE A 135 2.79 21.97 -2.72
CA PHE A 135 2.96 20.71 -3.46
C PHE A 135 1.71 20.27 -4.24
N LYS A 136 0.72 21.15 -4.39
CA LYS A 136 -0.55 20.83 -5.06
C LYS A 136 -0.34 20.38 -6.51
N SER A 137 -1.04 19.32 -6.89
CA SER A 137 -1.07 18.78 -8.25
C SER A 137 -2.41 18.11 -8.52
N ASP A 138 -2.87 18.05 -9.77
CA ASP A 138 -4.11 17.34 -10.09
C ASP A 138 -3.97 15.83 -10.09
N THR A 139 -2.74 15.31 -10.01
CA THR A 139 -2.44 13.88 -10.02
C THR A 139 -1.42 13.54 -8.94
N ILE A 140 -1.33 12.24 -8.60
CA ILE A 140 -0.33 11.77 -7.64
C ILE A 140 1.08 12.09 -8.14
N THR A 141 1.76 13.00 -7.44
CA THR A 141 3.04 13.59 -7.89
C THR A 141 4.09 13.47 -6.81
N LYS A 142 5.31 13.06 -7.22
CA LYS A 142 6.46 12.95 -6.33
C LYS A 142 7.29 14.23 -6.40
N PHE A 143 7.64 14.78 -5.25
CA PHE A 143 8.52 15.93 -5.08
C PHE A 143 9.76 15.54 -4.29
N LYS A 144 10.89 16.15 -4.61
CA LYS A 144 12.13 16.01 -3.84
C LYS A 144 12.27 17.20 -2.90
N LEU A 145 12.36 16.95 -1.60
CA LEU A 145 12.53 17.98 -0.60
C LEU A 145 14.01 18.38 -0.46
N LYS A 146 14.26 19.61 -0.02
CA LYS A 146 15.62 20.13 0.24
C LYS A 146 16.35 19.33 1.32
N SER A 147 15.59 18.74 2.26
CA SER A 147 16.09 17.86 3.32
C SER A 147 16.59 16.49 2.81
N GLY A 148 16.49 16.20 1.51
CA GLY A 148 16.82 14.91 0.93
C GLY A 148 15.69 13.88 1.01
N LYS A 149 14.62 14.19 1.73
CA LYS A 149 13.38 13.40 1.81
C LYS A 149 12.56 13.51 0.52
N GLN A 150 11.62 12.61 0.35
CA GLN A 150 10.66 12.64 -0.75
C GLN A 150 9.27 13.00 -0.21
N ALA A 151 8.51 13.78 -0.96
CA ALA A 151 7.11 14.06 -0.67
C ALA A 151 6.24 13.52 -1.80
N VAL A 152 5.10 12.92 -1.48
CA VAL A 152 4.11 12.46 -2.45
C VAL A 152 2.82 13.17 -2.18
N TYR A 153 2.41 14.01 -3.12
CA TYR A 153 1.10 14.64 -3.09
C TYR A 153 0.08 13.70 -3.70
N ILE A 154 -1.07 13.55 -3.03
CA ILE A 154 -2.18 12.69 -3.41
C ILE A 154 -3.46 13.53 -3.32
N PRO A 155 -4.03 13.96 -4.45
CA PRO A 155 -5.38 14.53 -4.44
C PRO A 155 -6.39 13.40 -4.20
N ILE A 156 -7.43 13.68 -3.40
CA ILE A 156 -8.55 12.74 -3.19
C ILE A 156 -9.76 13.29 -3.93
N LYS A 157 -10.21 12.59 -4.97
CA LYS A 157 -11.28 13.05 -5.85
C LYS A 157 -12.19 11.89 -6.21
N ILE A 158 -13.50 12.06 -6.03
CA ILE A 158 -14.51 11.12 -6.51
C ILE A 158 -15.29 11.75 -7.66
N ALA A 159 -15.17 11.19 -8.86
CA ALA A 159 -15.68 11.82 -10.09
C ALA A 159 -15.28 13.32 -10.19
N ASP A 160 -16.25 14.23 -10.19
CA ASP A 160 -16.02 15.69 -10.26
C ASP A 160 -15.92 16.36 -8.87
N HIS A 161 -16.03 15.61 -7.78
CA HIS A 161 -15.96 16.13 -6.42
C HIS A 161 -14.56 16.03 -5.84
N ASN A 162 -13.99 17.17 -5.45
CA ASN A 162 -12.78 17.22 -4.64
C ASN A 162 -13.15 16.94 -3.18
N LEU A 163 -12.57 15.91 -2.57
CA LEU A 163 -12.82 15.54 -1.17
C LEU A 163 -11.70 16.01 -0.24
N GLY A 164 -10.51 16.30 -0.77
CA GLY A 164 -9.36 16.75 0.00
C GLY A 164 -8.04 16.42 -0.67
N ASP A 165 -6.95 16.60 0.08
CA ASP A 165 -5.62 16.23 -0.33
C ASP A 165 -4.75 15.69 0.82
N MET A 166 -3.74 14.91 0.44
CA MET A 166 -2.74 14.37 1.36
C MET A 166 -1.34 14.62 0.79
N LEU A 167 -0.41 14.94 1.67
CA LEU A 167 1.02 15.00 1.39
C LEU A 167 1.71 13.98 2.28
N LEU A 168 2.28 12.93 1.70
CA LEU A 168 3.03 11.93 2.44
C LEU A 168 4.52 12.24 2.38
N ILE A 169 5.18 12.30 3.53
CA ILE A 169 6.61 12.49 3.65
C ILE A 169 7.28 11.14 3.85
N MET A 170 8.28 10.87 3.03
CA MET A 170 8.94 9.59 2.95
C MET A 170 10.45 9.75 3.07
N GLU A 171 11.06 8.74 3.68
CA GLU A 171 12.51 8.68 3.84
C GLU A 171 13.11 7.62 2.90
N GLY A 172 14.12 8.03 2.13
CA GLY A 172 14.80 7.18 1.18
C GLY A 172 14.14 7.12 -0.21
N LYS A 173 14.49 6.10 -0.99
CA LYS A 173 13.94 5.89 -2.34
C LYS A 173 12.61 5.16 -2.26
N THR A 174 11.57 5.75 -2.84
CA THR A 174 10.34 5.00 -3.08
C THR A 174 10.37 4.14 -4.31
N LEU A 175 9.75 2.97 -4.19
CA LEU A 175 9.49 2.10 -5.32
C LEU A 175 8.58 2.81 -6.34
N PRO A 176 8.79 2.55 -7.65
CA PRO A 176 7.90 3.06 -8.69
C PRO A 176 6.44 2.63 -8.46
N LEU A 177 6.23 1.41 -7.98
CA LEU A 177 4.91 0.83 -7.73
C LEU A 177 4.11 1.55 -6.64
N PHE A 178 4.78 2.27 -5.72
CA PHE A 178 4.10 2.97 -4.63
C PHE A 178 3.05 3.96 -5.14
N LYS A 179 3.31 4.64 -6.26
CA LYS A 179 2.34 5.56 -6.87
C LYS A 179 1.06 4.82 -7.29
N SER A 180 1.20 3.62 -7.88
CA SER A 180 0.06 2.79 -8.27
C SER A 180 -0.71 2.30 -7.06
N ILE A 181 0.00 1.80 -6.05
CA ILE A 181 -0.64 1.30 -4.81
C ILE A 181 -1.41 2.42 -4.11
N MET A 182 -0.88 3.65 -4.06
CA MET A 182 -1.59 4.77 -3.49
C MET A 182 -2.79 5.22 -4.33
N ALA A 183 -2.72 5.15 -5.65
CA ALA A 183 -3.85 5.41 -6.52
C ALA A 183 -4.97 4.38 -6.30
N ASP A 184 -4.62 3.10 -6.24
CA ASP A 184 -5.59 2.02 -5.99
C ASP A 184 -6.15 2.12 -4.56
N PHE A 185 -5.32 2.47 -3.57
CA PHE A 185 -5.79 2.70 -2.20
C PHE A 185 -6.81 3.84 -2.15
N GLU A 186 -6.51 4.95 -2.81
CA GLU A 186 -7.39 6.12 -2.85
C GLU A 186 -8.74 5.76 -3.48
N ASN A 187 -8.72 5.17 -4.68
CA ASN A 187 -9.91 4.89 -5.51
C ASN A 187 -10.77 3.68 -5.08
N TYR A 188 -10.24 2.73 -4.30
CA TYR A 188 -11.00 1.54 -3.88
C TYR A 188 -11.29 1.47 -2.38
N PHE A 189 -10.65 2.33 -1.58
CA PHE A 189 -10.75 2.27 -0.13
C PHE A 189 -11.06 3.62 0.51
N LEU A 190 -10.42 4.70 0.09
CA LEU A 190 -10.48 5.97 0.84
C LEU A 190 -11.59 6.89 0.36
N ASP A 191 -11.74 7.08 -0.95
CA ASP A 191 -12.64 8.06 -1.57
C ASP A 191 -14.11 7.85 -1.18
N ASP A 192 -14.65 6.64 -1.35
CA ASP A 192 -16.01 6.27 -0.99
C ASP A 192 -16.26 6.47 0.50
N GLN A 193 -15.33 6.00 1.33
CA GLN A 193 -15.47 6.07 2.80
C GLN A 193 -15.41 7.52 3.28
N LEU A 194 -14.52 8.33 2.71
CA LEU A 194 -14.43 9.75 3.00
C LEU A 194 -15.72 10.47 2.58
N TYR A 195 -16.23 10.19 1.38
CA TYR A 195 -17.50 10.76 0.92
C TYR A 195 -18.66 10.42 1.87
N HIS A 196 -18.74 9.19 2.35
CA HIS A 196 -19.74 8.78 3.33
C HIS A 196 -19.61 9.52 4.67
N VAL A 197 -18.39 9.65 5.21
CA VAL A 197 -18.14 10.36 6.47
C VAL A 197 -18.46 11.85 6.35
N LEU A 198 -18.03 12.51 5.27
CA LEU A 198 -18.33 13.93 5.06
C LEU A 198 -19.84 14.19 5.01
N ASN A 199 -20.59 13.31 4.34
CA ASN A 199 -22.04 13.43 4.24
C ASN A 199 -22.80 13.04 5.52
N SER A 200 -22.30 12.09 6.32
CA SER A 200 -22.93 11.68 7.57
C SER A 200 -22.71 12.73 8.68
N VAL A 201 -21.48 13.24 8.80
CA VAL A 201 -21.14 14.30 9.75
C VAL A 201 -21.90 15.58 9.44
N SER A 202 -21.98 15.99 8.17
CA SER A 202 -22.77 17.16 7.76
C SER A 202 -24.26 17.00 8.08
N ARG A 203 -24.84 15.81 7.91
CA ARG A 203 -26.24 15.52 8.28
C ARG A 203 -26.48 15.59 9.78
N ASN A 204 -25.54 15.12 10.59
CA ASN A 204 -25.66 15.11 12.05
C ASN A 204 -25.47 16.50 12.67
N GLN A 205 -24.72 17.40 12.03
CA GLN A 205 -24.60 18.80 12.48
C GLN A 205 -25.84 19.66 12.16
N ASN A 206 -26.66 19.24 11.21
CA ASN A 206 -27.88 19.93 10.79
C ASN A 206 -29.17 19.40 11.46
N LYS A 207 -29.05 18.46 12.41
CA LYS A 207 -30.15 17.97 13.25
C LYS A 207 -30.04 18.53 14.66
#